data_AF-A0A4Q3VQC0-F1
#
_entry.id   AF-A0A4Q3VQC0-F1
#
_cell.length_a   1.000
_cell.length_b   1.000
_cell.length_c   1.000
_cell.angle_alpha   90.00
_cell.angle_beta   90.00
_cell.angle_gamma   90.00
#
_symmetry.space_group_name_H-M   'P 1'
#
loop_
_entity.id
_entity.type
_entity.pdbx_description
1 polymer ?
#
loop_
_entity_poly.entity_id
_entity_poly.type
_entity_poly.pdbx_seq_one_letter_code
_entity_poly.pdbx_strand_id
1 'polypeptide(L)'
;MNLSDAQRRLLQTRNIIVVKLNEDGKPPAHQELLQKLLDYLHHYRENERPLDWPDRPVHYMQKDLPHKTTEILQHWTDLRLTYPNWLIAPLQQRKDLWTVTRNFRLNESKISGISGHDDIRLIYEYNWRMERCLCPIQDSDLPSYELVLQKYEKQITENIINRRTGETEEQWLSICINVWRYYREEGFVDQWKACASTLDSFLPFLEGERTASIWYEKCLFHLYALDHQVVRKYLSDWPPNPGLPYWEGKRAMLLAETGQASDAALILEQALASVRKRTPRVDNLTDFTWVSQEALLMQMLRYVTRSIAAVNNILRMEADSKDFVDRQNTLRLFNCDPWQELETFELLLNYPAREFEEAEQVQEFRIGKKSTTHHFGGTNKDLLSAYQFIRYLEDTGIPPKIGNSTYGDKPLKEAILRIGTSSTSWALGLIMRSGQGKSAKKLLTRDFINKVSRAECNRLIGYFLDLGHKVLAQPIESKESQRKRHAVPLLLSRLLVKSSFENKVLILQFLLKIYNSDISWQHGALPALWKQLVDATSKSQQFDLIELLLTFPITAETNDGHPEYPEPFSFLKLWKKPQSDNKYRPDKEVVDESIKNFIAALNS
;
A
#
# COMPACT_ATOMS: atom_id res chain seq x y z
N MET A 1 25.29 34.16 -34.27
CA MET A 1 26.53 34.05 -33.45
C MET A 1 27.19 32.71 -33.75
N ASN A 2 28.47 32.70 -34.11
CA ASN A 2 29.26 31.47 -34.20
C ASN A 2 29.70 31.06 -32.79
N LEU A 3 28.82 30.35 -32.08
CA LEU A 3 29.16 29.73 -30.80
C LEU A 3 30.13 28.57 -31.05
N SER A 4 31.25 28.55 -30.31
CA SER A 4 32.18 27.43 -30.31
C SER A 4 31.53 26.18 -29.72
N ASP A 5 32.05 24.99 -30.05
CA ASP A 5 31.49 23.73 -29.54
C ASP A 5 31.53 23.67 -28.01
N ALA A 6 32.54 24.29 -27.38
CA ALA A 6 32.61 24.42 -25.93
C ALA A 6 31.49 25.31 -25.36
N GLN A 7 31.14 26.41 -26.04
CA GLN A 7 30.04 27.29 -25.64
C GLN A 7 28.67 26.64 -25.86
N ARG A 8 28.49 25.89 -26.96
CA ARG A 8 27.27 25.11 -27.16
C ARG A 8 27.12 24.05 -26.08
N ARG A 9 28.19 23.31 -25.76
CA ARG A 9 28.20 22.35 -24.65
C ARG A 9 27.86 23.01 -23.31
N LEU A 10 28.35 24.22 -23.06
CA LEU A 10 28.01 24.97 -21.83
C LEU A 10 26.52 25.37 -21.79
N LEU A 11 25.98 25.85 -22.91
CA LEU A 11 24.56 26.21 -23.02
C LEU A 11 23.66 24.97 -22.93
N GLN A 12 24.09 23.84 -23.51
CA GLN A 12 23.46 22.54 -23.37
C GLN A 12 23.48 22.04 -21.91
N THR A 13 24.59 22.21 -21.18
CA THR A 13 24.61 21.91 -19.73
C THR A 13 23.67 22.79 -18.90
N ARG A 14 23.14 23.87 -19.49
CA ARG A 14 22.11 24.74 -18.91
C ARG A 14 20.73 24.54 -19.55
N ASN A 15 20.54 23.48 -20.34
CA ASN A 15 19.32 23.19 -21.11
C ASN A 15 18.86 24.32 -22.04
N ILE A 16 19.80 25.08 -22.59
CA ILE A 16 19.51 26.10 -23.60
C ILE A 16 19.72 25.46 -24.97
N ILE A 17 18.63 25.23 -25.70
CA ILE A 17 18.66 24.74 -27.08
C ILE A 17 19.11 25.89 -27.99
N VAL A 18 20.28 25.72 -28.61
CA VAL A 18 20.83 26.70 -29.54
C VAL A 18 20.29 26.43 -30.93
N VAL A 19 19.26 27.17 -31.33
CA VAL A 19 18.72 27.09 -32.70
C VAL A 19 19.52 28.02 -33.62
N LYS A 20 20.19 27.43 -34.60
CA LYS A 20 20.83 28.20 -35.68
C LYS A 20 19.78 28.60 -36.70
N LEU A 21 19.35 29.85 -36.67
CA LEU A 21 18.38 30.39 -37.63
C LEU A 21 19.04 30.89 -38.94
N ASN A 22 20.37 30.95 -39.00
CA ASN A 22 21.10 31.49 -40.13
C ASN A 22 22.43 30.74 -40.36
N GLU A 23 22.63 30.20 -41.55
CA GLU A 23 23.84 29.42 -41.92
C GLU A 23 24.85 30.25 -42.71
N ASP A 24 24.37 31.22 -43.50
CA ASP A 24 25.20 32.09 -44.31
C ASP A 24 25.29 33.46 -43.64
N GLY A 25 26.50 33.99 -43.44
CA GLY A 25 26.78 35.24 -42.73
C GLY A 25 26.18 36.54 -43.32
N LYS A 26 25.13 36.47 -44.14
CA LYS A 26 24.32 37.60 -44.58
C LYS A 26 23.11 37.76 -43.64
N PRO A 27 22.64 38.97 -43.34
CA PRO A 27 21.42 39.17 -42.56
C PRO A 27 20.18 38.86 -43.45
N PRO A 28 19.49 37.72 -43.26
CA PRO A 28 18.20 37.48 -43.92
C PRO A 28 17.15 38.48 -43.42
N ALA A 29 16.09 38.67 -44.19
CA ALA A 29 14.96 39.49 -43.76
C ALA A 29 14.36 38.91 -42.47
N HIS A 30 13.98 39.77 -41.52
CA HIS A 30 13.43 39.34 -40.21
C HIS A 30 12.27 38.35 -40.34
N GLN A 31 11.47 38.47 -41.39
CA GLN A 31 10.35 37.58 -41.68
C GLN A 31 10.79 36.14 -41.98
N GLU A 32 11.90 35.94 -42.69
CA GLU A 32 12.43 34.61 -43.01
C GLU A 32 13.01 33.91 -41.78
N LEU A 33 13.65 34.66 -40.88
CA LEU A 33 14.14 34.13 -39.59
C LEU A 33 13.00 33.69 -38.69
N LEU A 34 11.93 34.49 -38.62
CA LEU A 34 10.71 34.15 -37.89
C LEU A 34 10.04 32.91 -38.46
N GLN A 35 9.93 32.80 -39.78
CA GLN A 35 9.37 31.61 -40.42
C GLN A 35 10.21 30.37 -40.13
N LYS A 36 11.54 30.43 -40.28
CA LYS A 36 12.43 29.31 -39.92
C LYS A 36 12.33 28.91 -38.45
N LEU A 37 12.18 29.88 -37.54
CA LEU A 37 11.96 29.58 -36.13
C LEU A 37 10.60 28.91 -35.92
N LEU A 38 9.54 29.40 -36.54
CA LEU A 38 8.21 28.82 -36.45
C LEU A 38 8.18 27.41 -37.07
N ASP A 39 8.84 27.19 -38.20
CA ASP A 39 8.98 25.88 -38.84
C ASP A 39 9.79 24.93 -37.96
N TYR A 40 10.89 25.39 -37.34
CA TYR A 40 11.64 24.62 -36.36
C TYR A 40 10.78 24.28 -35.14
N LEU A 41 10.05 25.24 -34.57
CA LEU A 41 9.16 25.02 -33.44
C LEU A 41 8.01 24.08 -33.82
N HIS A 42 7.50 24.17 -35.05
CA HIS A 42 6.45 23.28 -35.55
C HIS A 42 7.00 21.86 -35.75
N HIS A 43 8.18 21.72 -36.35
CA HIS A 43 8.86 20.45 -36.56
C HIS A 43 9.26 19.79 -35.23
N TYR A 44 9.81 20.57 -34.29
CA TYR A 44 10.12 20.14 -32.93
C TYR A 44 8.84 19.72 -32.20
N ARG A 45 7.78 20.54 -32.30
CA ARG A 45 6.47 20.20 -31.77
C ARG A 45 5.88 18.97 -32.45
N GLU A 46 6.13 18.66 -33.71
CA GLU A 46 5.50 17.50 -34.38
C GLU A 46 6.28 16.20 -34.24
N ASN A 47 7.61 16.27 -34.12
CA ASN A 47 8.48 15.10 -34.18
C ASN A 47 9.16 14.78 -32.83
N GLU A 48 9.09 15.68 -31.85
CA GLU A 48 9.70 15.50 -30.51
C GLU A 48 8.66 15.72 -29.39
N ARG A 49 7.55 14.95 -29.42
CA ARG A 49 6.45 14.97 -28.42
C ARG A 49 6.44 13.87 -27.33
N PRO A 50 7.54 13.44 -26.70
CA PRO A 50 7.42 12.50 -25.58
C PRO A 50 6.49 13.04 -24.48
N LEU A 51 6.48 14.35 -24.22
CA LEU A 51 5.70 14.95 -23.14
C LEU A 51 4.17 14.97 -23.38
N ASP A 52 3.71 14.88 -24.63
CA ASP A 52 2.27 14.95 -24.98
C ASP A 52 1.60 13.56 -24.96
N TRP A 53 2.33 12.49 -24.64
CA TRP A 53 1.74 11.17 -24.48
C TRP A 53 0.69 11.17 -23.36
N PRO A 54 -0.49 10.53 -23.48
CA PRO A 54 -0.95 9.76 -24.64
C PRO A 54 -1.45 10.68 -25.77
N ASP A 55 -0.91 10.52 -26.98
CA ASP A 55 -1.40 11.23 -28.16
C ASP A 55 -2.64 10.52 -28.72
N ARG A 56 -3.76 11.25 -28.87
CA ARG A 56 -5.05 10.79 -29.42
C ARG A 56 -5.57 9.45 -28.83
N PRO A 57 -5.77 9.35 -27.51
CA PRO A 57 -6.27 8.11 -26.92
C PRO A 57 -7.73 7.83 -27.35
N VAL A 58 -8.02 6.58 -27.72
CA VAL A 58 -9.35 6.12 -28.14
C VAL A 58 -10.15 5.55 -26.96
N HIS A 59 -11.45 5.86 -26.92
CA HIS A 59 -12.37 5.35 -25.91
C HIS A 59 -13.01 4.03 -26.34
N TYR A 60 -12.94 3.03 -25.46
CA TYR A 60 -13.61 1.75 -25.63
C TYR A 60 -14.49 1.43 -24.43
N MET A 61 -15.53 0.64 -24.66
CA MET A 61 -16.48 0.17 -23.67
C MET A 61 -16.56 -1.36 -23.63
N GLN A 62 -17.05 -1.90 -22.53
CA GLN A 62 -17.26 -3.35 -22.38
C GLN A 62 -18.12 -3.95 -23.51
N LYS A 63 -19.08 -3.20 -24.07
CA LYS A 63 -19.94 -3.66 -25.18
C LYS A 63 -19.16 -3.95 -26.46
N ASP A 64 -17.97 -3.39 -26.62
CA ASP A 64 -17.12 -3.59 -27.80
C ASP A 64 -16.49 -5.00 -27.81
N LEU A 65 -16.40 -5.67 -26.66
CA LEU A 65 -15.98 -7.06 -26.57
C LEU A 65 -17.13 -8.04 -26.86
N PRO A 66 -16.86 -9.17 -27.55
CA PRO A 66 -15.55 -9.58 -28.09
C PRO A 66 -15.27 -9.04 -29.52
N HIS A 67 -16.24 -8.38 -30.16
CA HIS A 67 -16.21 -8.07 -31.60
C HIS A 67 -15.06 -7.15 -32.04
N LYS A 68 -14.60 -6.23 -31.18
CA LYS A 68 -13.51 -5.29 -31.48
C LYS A 68 -12.18 -5.64 -30.83
N THR A 69 -12.00 -6.88 -30.36
CA THR A 69 -10.80 -7.26 -29.58
C THR A 69 -9.50 -6.94 -30.33
N THR A 70 -9.40 -7.29 -31.61
CA THR A 70 -8.21 -7.02 -32.43
C THR A 70 -7.93 -5.51 -32.59
N GLU A 71 -8.98 -4.71 -32.81
CA GLU A 71 -8.89 -3.24 -32.90
C GLU A 71 -8.37 -2.65 -31.58
N ILE A 72 -8.97 -3.07 -30.46
CA ILE A 72 -8.59 -2.62 -29.11
C ILE A 72 -7.12 -2.97 -28.85
N LEU A 73 -6.72 -4.21 -29.12
CA LEU A 73 -5.36 -4.68 -28.91
C LEU A 73 -4.36 -3.86 -29.71
N GLN A 74 -4.62 -3.63 -31.00
CA GLN A 74 -3.74 -2.83 -31.84
C GLN A 74 -3.57 -1.41 -31.26
N HIS A 75 -4.68 -0.71 -30.98
CA HIS A 75 -4.62 0.64 -30.43
C HIS A 75 -3.94 0.71 -29.06
N TRP A 76 -4.19 -0.26 -28.18
CA TRP A 76 -3.61 -0.25 -26.83
C TRP A 76 -2.14 -0.61 -26.84
N THR A 77 -1.74 -1.60 -27.64
CA THR A 77 -0.32 -1.95 -27.83
C THR A 77 0.45 -0.80 -28.45
N ASP A 78 -0.06 -0.15 -29.50
CA ASP A 78 0.59 1.02 -30.12
C ASP A 78 0.76 2.16 -29.11
N LEU A 79 -0.27 2.42 -28.29
CA LEU A 79 -0.19 3.43 -27.23
C LEU A 79 0.84 3.09 -26.15
N ARG A 80 0.94 1.81 -25.76
CA ARG A 80 1.94 1.36 -24.78
C ARG A 80 3.35 1.45 -25.33
N LEU A 81 3.56 1.07 -26.59
CA LEU A 81 4.88 1.10 -27.24
C LEU A 81 5.41 2.53 -27.45
N THR A 82 4.52 3.52 -27.50
CA THR A 82 4.87 4.95 -27.54
C THR A 82 5.02 5.60 -26.17
N TYR A 83 4.84 4.85 -25.07
CA TYR A 83 5.01 5.36 -23.73
C TYR A 83 6.47 5.79 -23.48
N PRO A 84 6.73 7.04 -23.05
CA PRO A 84 8.08 7.57 -22.81
C PRO A 84 8.82 6.97 -21.61
N ASN A 85 8.34 5.88 -21.02
CA ASN A 85 8.95 5.21 -19.87
C ASN A 85 9.13 6.08 -18.62
N TRP A 86 8.19 6.99 -18.33
CA TRP A 86 8.11 7.52 -16.96
C TRP A 86 7.90 6.37 -15.98
N LEU A 87 8.60 6.40 -14.85
CA LEU A 87 8.42 5.38 -13.83
C LEU A 87 7.04 5.50 -13.19
N ILE A 88 6.64 6.72 -12.87
CA ILE A 88 5.28 7.14 -12.55
C ILE A 88 4.86 8.15 -13.63
N ALA A 89 3.84 7.81 -14.42
CA ALA A 89 3.29 8.73 -15.42
C ALA A 89 2.86 10.03 -14.73
N PRO A 90 3.12 11.23 -15.25
CA PRO A 90 2.76 12.47 -14.56
C PRO A 90 1.23 12.67 -14.50
N LEU A 91 0.75 13.46 -13.54
CA LEU A 91 -0.68 13.61 -13.25
C LEU A 91 -1.57 13.83 -14.49
N GLN A 92 -1.17 14.75 -15.38
CA GLN A 92 -1.99 15.09 -16.54
C GLN A 92 -2.12 13.88 -17.47
N GLN A 93 -1.01 13.22 -17.76
CA GLN A 93 -0.96 12.01 -18.58
C GLN A 93 -1.75 10.84 -17.95
N ARG A 94 -1.69 10.69 -16.62
CA ARG A 94 -2.54 9.71 -15.91
C ARG A 94 -4.03 10.02 -16.07
N LYS A 95 -4.43 11.30 -16.00
CA LYS A 95 -5.83 11.72 -16.17
C LYS A 95 -6.32 11.49 -17.60
N ASP A 96 -5.47 11.76 -18.59
CA ASP A 96 -5.83 11.58 -19.99
C ASP A 96 -5.99 10.10 -20.33
N LEU A 97 -5.05 9.25 -19.88
CA LEU A 97 -5.19 7.80 -19.99
C LEU A 97 -6.40 7.25 -19.23
N TRP A 98 -6.65 7.77 -18.02
CA TRP A 98 -7.79 7.36 -17.20
C TRP A 98 -9.12 7.69 -17.89
N THR A 99 -9.23 8.87 -18.49
CA THR A 99 -10.47 9.34 -19.13
C THR A 99 -10.96 8.38 -20.21
N VAL A 100 -10.05 7.75 -20.95
CA VAL A 100 -10.39 6.79 -22.00
C VAL A 100 -10.48 5.34 -21.52
N THR A 101 -9.95 5.04 -20.33
CA THR A 101 -9.91 3.68 -19.78
C THR A 101 -11.05 3.42 -18.78
N ARG A 102 -11.51 4.45 -18.07
CA ARG A 102 -12.43 4.34 -16.92
C ARG A 102 -13.78 3.69 -17.20
N ASN A 103 -14.25 3.64 -18.45
CA ASN A 103 -15.53 3.02 -18.82
C ASN A 103 -15.36 1.61 -19.40
N PHE A 104 -14.12 1.15 -19.57
CA PHE A 104 -13.85 -0.21 -19.98
C PHE A 104 -13.88 -1.13 -18.76
N ARG A 105 -14.57 -2.27 -18.86
CA ARG A 105 -14.68 -3.26 -17.78
C ARG A 105 -14.48 -4.65 -18.34
N LEU A 106 -13.76 -5.48 -17.60
CA LEU A 106 -13.64 -6.88 -17.94
C LEU A 106 -14.95 -7.60 -17.58
N ASN A 107 -15.19 -8.71 -18.26
CA ASN A 107 -16.32 -9.58 -17.96
C ASN A 107 -15.96 -10.99 -18.39
N GLU A 108 -16.02 -11.92 -17.45
CA GLU A 108 -15.57 -13.30 -17.64
C GLU A 108 -16.22 -13.96 -18.87
N SER A 109 -17.54 -13.79 -19.05
CA SER A 109 -18.25 -14.37 -20.19
C SER A 109 -17.77 -13.82 -21.53
N LYS A 110 -17.46 -12.52 -21.60
CA LYS A 110 -16.94 -11.90 -22.82
C LYS A 110 -15.50 -12.29 -23.10
N ILE A 111 -14.67 -12.36 -22.06
CA ILE A 111 -13.27 -12.78 -22.17
C ILE A 111 -13.18 -14.23 -22.63
N SER A 112 -14.05 -15.12 -22.11
CA SER A 112 -14.10 -16.52 -22.54
C SER A 112 -14.44 -16.71 -24.02
N GLY A 113 -15.10 -15.73 -24.65
CA GLY A 113 -15.42 -15.73 -26.07
C GLY A 113 -14.30 -15.23 -26.98
N ILE A 114 -13.15 -14.80 -26.43
CA ILE A 114 -11.99 -14.34 -27.21
C ILE A 114 -11.13 -15.55 -27.58
N SER A 115 -10.81 -15.67 -28.88
CA SER A 115 -10.05 -16.78 -29.43
C SER A 115 -8.54 -16.61 -29.26
N GLY A 116 -7.81 -17.73 -29.11
CA GLY A 116 -6.35 -17.74 -29.11
C GLY A 116 -5.74 -17.08 -27.87
N HIS A 117 -4.62 -16.37 -28.07
CA HIS A 117 -3.86 -15.64 -27.04
C HIS A 117 -4.30 -14.17 -26.89
N ASP A 118 -5.36 -13.75 -27.59
CA ASP A 118 -5.82 -12.36 -27.52
C ASP A 118 -6.48 -12.02 -26.18
N ASP A 119 -6.97 -13.04 -25.45
CA ASP A 119 -7.53 -12.88 -24.11
C ASP A 119 -6.47 -12.42 -23.10
N ILE A 120 -5.32 -13.09 -23.05
CA ILE A 120 -4.21 -12.74 -22.15
C ILE A 120 -3.55 -11.42 -22.56
N ARG A 121 -3.42 -11.16 -23.87
CA ARG A 121 -2.95 -9.87 -24.38
C ARG A 121 -3.87 -8.73 -23.95
N LEU A 122 -5.19 -8.93 -24.03
CA LEU A 122 -6.17 -7.91 -23.68
C LEU A 122 -6.12 -7.59 -22.18
N ILE A 123 -6.06 -8.61 -21.32
CA ILE A 123 -5.94 -8.41 -19.87
C ILE A 123 -4.61 -7.75 -19.54
N TYR A 124 -3.52 -8.15 -20.20
CA TYR A 124 -2.21 -7.52 -20.01
C TYR A 124 -2.23 -6.02 -20.35
N GLU A 125 -2.76 -5.66 -21.52
CA GLU A 125 -2.85 -4.26 -21.94
C GLU A 125 -3.82 -3.45 -21.06
N TYR A 126 -4.97 -4.03 -20.67
CA TYR A 126 -5.89 -3.40 -19.72
C TYR A 126 -5.19 -3.13 -18.38
N ASN A 127 -4.54 -4.14 -17.82
CA ASN A 127 -3.84 -4.07 -16.56
C ASN A 127 -2.69 -3.04 -16.61
N TRP A 128 -1.93 -3.00 -17.71
CA TRP A 128 -0.89 -2.01 -17.90
C TRP A 128 -1.43 -0.57 -17.79
N ARG A 129 -2.58 -0.29 -18.41
CA ARG A 129 -3.23 1.02 -18.33
C ARG A 129 -3.67 1.34 -16.90
N MET A 130 -4.26 0.38 -16.20
CA MET A 130 -4.68 0.54 -14.79
C MET A 130 -3.48 0.86 -13.88
N GLU A 131 -2.37 0.14 -14.05
CA GLU A 131 -1.13 0.39 -13.30
C GLU A 131 -0.55 1.78 -13.60
N ARG A 132 -0.54 2.23 -14.86
CA ARG A 132 -0.11 3.61 -15.20
C ARG A 132 -1.03 4.67 -14.62
N CYS A 133 -2.31 4.37 -14.46
CA CYS A 133 -3.27 5.22 -13.75
C CYS A 133 -3.21 5.08 -12.22
N LEU A 134 -2.29 4.28 -11.66
CA LEU A 134 -2.17 3.98 -10.23
C LEU A 134 -3.48 3.43 -9.64
N CYS A 135 -4.21 2.61 -10.40
CA CYS A 135 -5.47 2.02 -10.00
C CYS A 135 -5.27 0.54 -9.67
N PRO A 136 -5.72 0.06 -8.50
CA PRO A 136 -5.69 -1.36 -8.20
C PRO A 136 -6.68 -2.14 -9.07
N ILE A 137 -6.49 -3.46 -9.14
CA ILE A 137 -7.47 -4.38 -9.72
C ILE A 137 -8.79 -4.21 -8.98
N GLN A 138 -9.89 -4.09 -9.72
CA GLN A 138 -11.22 -4.01 -9.13
C GLN A 138 -11.78 -5.42 -8.88
N ASP A 139 -12.55 -5.60 -7.80
CA ASP A 139 -13.23 -6.87 -7.50
C ASP A 139 -14.05 -7.41 -8.68
N SER A 140 -14.70 -6.53 -9.44
CA SER A 140 -15.48 -6.91 -10.63
C SER A 140 -14.64 -7.46 -11.77
N ASP A 141 -13.38 -7.05 -11.86
CA ASP A 141 -12.48 -7.46 -12.94
C ASP A 141 -11.70 -8.73 -12.58
N LEU A 142 -11.47 -8.98 -11.28
CA LEU A 142 -10.69 -10.13 -10.76
C LEU A 142 -11.08 -11.49 -11.37
N PRO A 143 -12.37 -11.87 -11.52
CA PRO A 143 -12.72 -13.15 -12.13
C PRO A 143 -12.15 -13.34 -13.54
N SER A 144 -12.04 -12.26 -14.32
CA SER A 144 -11.45 -12.31 -15.67
C SER A 144 -9.95 -12.54 -15.61
N TYR A 145 -9.26 -11.96 -14.64
CA TYR A 145 -7.83 -12.19 -14.40
C TYR A 145 -7.58 -13.64 -14.00
N GLU A 146 -8.34 -14.16 -13.02
CA GLU A 146 -8.22 -15.54 -12.54
C GLU A 146 -8.49 -16.56 -13.65
N LEU A 147 -9.52 -16.33 -14.47
CA LEU A 147 -9.86 -17.17 -15.63
C LEU A 147 -8.65 -17.35 -16.57
N VAL A 148 -8.03 -16.25 -16.97
CA VAL A 148 -6.88 -16.29 -17.89
C VAL A 148 -5.66 -16.91 -17.21
N LEU A 149 -5.38 -16.58 -15.95
CA LEU A 149 -4.25 -17.18 -15.24
C LEU A 149 -4.38 -18.71 -15.18
N GLN A 150 -5.55 -19.22 -14.81
CA GLN A 150 -5.85 -20.65 -14.74
C GLN A 150 -5.76 -21.34 -16.11
N LYS A 151 -6.27 -20.69 -17.17
CA LYS A 151 -6.23 -21.22 -18.54
C LYS A 151 -4.80 -21.53 -19.01
N TYR A 152 -3.84 -20.67 -18.68
CA TYR A 152 -2.46 -20.76 -19.18
C TYR A 152 -1.47 -21.37 -18.16
N GLU A 153 -1.84 -21.51 -16.88
CA GLU A 153 -0.93 -21.87 -15.78
C GLU A 153 -0.04 -23.08 -16.09
N LYS A 154 -0.63 -24.20 -16.55
CA LYS A 154 0.12 -25.43 -16.83
C LYS A 154 1.19 -25.22 -17.92
N GLN A 155 0.80 -24.64 -19.05
CA GLN A 155 1.70 -24.41 -20.18
C GLN A 155 2.83 -23.46 -19.79
N ILE A 156 2.51 -22.36 -19.11
CA ILE A 156 3.48 -21.34 -18.71
C ILE A 156 4.45 -21.88 -17.67
N THR A 157 3.96 -22.65 -16.70
CA THR A 157 4.80 -23.32 -15.69
C THR A 157 5.83 -24.23 -16.36
N GLU A 158 5.38 -25.10 -17.27
CA GLU A 158 6.27 -25.99 -18.02
C GLU A 158 7.28 -25.20 -18.86
N ASN A 159 6.86 -24.11 -19.49
CA ASN A 159 7.71 -23.26 -20.31
C ASN A 159 8.80 -22.54 -19.50
N ILE A 160 8.44 -21.90 -18.38
CA ILE A 160 9.38 -21.19 -17.51
C ILE A 160 10.42 -22.15 -16.93
N ILE A 161 10.00 -23.31 -16.42
CA ILE A 161 10.93 -24.32 -15.85
C ILE A 161 11.91 -24.83 -16.91
N ASN A 162 11.44 -25.00 -18.15
CA ASN A 162 12.28 -25.40 -19.27
C ASN A 162 13.05 -24.24 -19.92
N ARG A 163 13.05 -23.05 -19.32
CA ARG A 163 13.70 -21.83 -19.80
C ARG A 163 13.26 -21.42 -21.21
N ARG A 164 11.99 -21.66 -21.53
CA ARG A 164 11.32 -21.24 -22.76
C ARG A 164 10.44 -20.04 -22.44
N THR A 165 11.01 -18.85 -22.44
CA THR A 165 10.28 -17.60 -22.16
C THR A 165 9.95 -16.87 -23.44
N GLY A 166 8.67 -16.55 -23.65
CA GLY A 166 8.18 -15.72 -24.73
C GLY A 166 7.27 -14.59 -24.22
N GLU A 167 6.58 -13.93 -25.14
CA GLU A 167 5.69 -12.82 -24.83
C GLU A 167 4.54 -13.25 -23.91
N THR A 168 3.96 -14.43 -24.14
CA THR A 168 2.83 -14.93 -23.35
C THR A 168 3.23 -15.22 -21.90
N GLU A 169 4.42 -15.77 -21.66
CA GLU A 169 4.97 -15.99 -20.32
C GLU A 169 5.18 -14.67 -19.58
N GLU A 170 5.70 -13.65 -20.26
CA GLU A 170 5.89 -12.32 -19.67
C GLU A 170 4.56 -11.64 -19.32
N GLN A 171 3.56 -11.75 -20.20
CA GLN A 171 2.21 -11.26 -19.96
C GLN A 171 1.57 -11.98 -18.77
N TRP A 172 1.66 -13.31 -18.75
CA TRP A 172 1.13 -14.13 -17.66
C TRP A 172 1.78 -13.79 -16.32
N LEU A 173 3.12 -13.68 -16.28
CA LEU A 173 3.86 -13.32 -15.07
C LEU A 173 3.47 -11.93 -14.58
N SER A 174 3.33 -10.96 -15.48
CA SER A 174 2.92 -9.60 -15.14
C SER A 174 1.51 -9.57 -14.54
N ILE A 175 0.56 -10.31 -15.12
CA ILE A 175 -0.81 -10.43 -14.59
C ILE A 175 -0.78 -11.13 -13.23
N CYS A 176 -0.04 -12.24 -13.11
CA CYS A 176 0.08 -13.05 -11.90
C CYS A 176 0.60 -12.23 -10.72
N ILE A 177 1.67 -11.45 -10.91
CA ILE A 177 2.23 -10.57 -9.86
C ILE A 177 1.22 -9.51 -9.42
N ASN A 178 0.41 -8.96 -10.34
CA ASN A 178 -0.59 -7.95 -9.99
C ASN A 178 -1.81 -8.54 -9.27
N VAL A 179 -2.24 -9.74 -9.64
CA VAL A 179 -3.26 -10.50 -8.89
C VAL A 179 -2.74 -10.87 -7.51
N TRP A 180 -1.47 -11.26 -7.41
CA TRP A 180 -0.82 -11.54 -6.12
C TRP A 180 -0.82 -10.32 -5.20
N ARG A 181 -0.46 -9.15 -5.74
CA ARG A 181 -0.54 -7.86 -5.05
C ARG A 181 -1.97 -7.57 -4.57
N TYR A 182 -2.97 -7.77 -5.44
CA TYR A 182 -4.38 -7.60 -5.08
C TYR A 182 -4.80 -8.50 -3.90
N TYR A 183 -4.36 -9.77 -3.88
CA TYR A 183 -4.63 -10.65 -2.74
C TYR A 183 -4.03 -10.13 -1.43
N ARG A 184 -2.86 -9.48 -1.45
CA ARG A 184 -2.32 -8.82 -0.25
C ARG A 184 -3.18 -7.64 0.17
N GLU A 185 -3.53 -6.78 -0.78
CA GLU A 185 -4.29 -5.54 -0.55
C GLU A 185 -5.66 -5.84 0.08
N GLU A 186 -6.37 -6.84 -0.44
CA GLU A 186 -7.68 -7.25 0.08
C GLU A 186 -7.58 -8.24 1.26
N GLY A 187 -6.38 -8.74 1.57
CA GLY A 187 -6.13 -9.63 2.71
C GLY A 187 -6.58 -11.07 2.48
N PHE A 188 -6.60 -11.53 1.23
CA PHE A 188 -6.81 -12.90 0.80
C PHE A 188 -5.54 -13.74 1.02
N VAL A 189 -5.22 -13.98 2.31
CA VAL A 189 -3.95 -14.59 2.75
C VAL A 189 -3.70 -15.96 2.15
N ASP A 190 -4.71 -16.82 2.04
CA ASP A 190 -4.53 -18.18 1.54
C ASP A 190 -4.27 -18.19 0.02
N GLN A 191 -5.01 -17.37 -0.73
CA GLN A 191 -4.77 -17.13 -2.16
C GLN A 191 -3.40 -16.50 -2.39
N TRP A 192 -3.00 -15.56 -1.54
CA TRP A 192 -1.68 -14.95 -1.59
C TRP A 192 -0.57 -15.99 -1.39
N LYS A 193 -0.71 -16.89 -0.40
CA LYS A 193 0.26 -17.97 -0.14
C LYS A 193 0.32 -19.00 -1.27
N ALA A 194 -0.82 -19.34 -1.86
CA ALA A 194 -0.86 -20.23 -3.01
C ALA A 194 -0.10 -19.64 -4.20
N CYS A 195 -0.38 -18.36 -4.52
CA CYS A 195 0.33 -17.65 -5.58
C CYS A 195 1.84 -17.50 -5.28
N ALA A 196 2.20 -17.18 -4.03
CA ALA A 196 3.60 -17.10 -3.61
C ALA A 196 4.34 -18.42 -3.82
N SER A 197 3.68 -19.57 -3.55
CA SER A 197 4.28 -20.90 -3.75
C SER A 197 4.57 -21.16 -5.23
N THR A 198 3.66 -20.77 -6.12
CA THR A 198 3.87 -20.85 -7.57
C THR A 198 5.03 -19.96 -8.02
N LEU A 199 5.05 -18.69 -7.61
CA LEU A 199 6.12 -17.76 -7.98
C LEU A 199 7.49 -18.15 -7.40
N ASP A 200 7.52 -18.78 -6.23
CA ASP A 200 8.75 -19.30 -5.62
C ASP A 200 9.36 -20.44 -6.43
N SER A 201 8.53 -21.25 -7.08
CA SER A 201 9.01 -22.27 -8.01
C SER A 201 9.67 -21.66 -9.26
N PHE A 202 9.33 -20.42 -9.61
CA PHE A 202 9.90 -19.70 -10.75
C PHE A 202 11.18 -18.93 -10.42
N LEU A 203 11.38 -18.52 -9.16
CA LEU A 203 12.54 -17.71 -8.75
C LEU A 203 13.90 -18.20 -9.30
N PRO A 204 14.23 -19.51 -9.32
CA PRO A 204 15.51 -20.00 -9.87
C PRO A 204 15.68 -19.78 -11.39
N PHE A 205 14.60 -19.47 -12.11
CA PHE A 205 14.55 -19.33 -13.56
C PHE A 205 14.30 -17.88 -14.00
N LEU A 206 14.06 -16.97 -13.06
CA LEU A 206 13.79 -15.56 -13.32
C LEU A 206 15.01 -14.69 -12.98
N GLU A 207 15.16 -13.60 -13.72
CA GLU A 207 16.22 -12.63 -13.52
C GLU A 207 15.69 -11.19 -13.54
N GLY A 208 16.56 -10.25 -13.17
CA GLY A 208 16.29 -8.82 -13.30
C GLY A 208 15.10 -8.33 -12.47
N GLU A 209 14.22 -7.55 -13.11
CA GLU A 209 13.10 -6.87 -12.43
C GLU A 209 12.04 -7.83 -11.90
N ARG A 210 11.87 -9.01 -12.53
CA ARG A 210 10.89 -10.02 -12.09
C ARG A 210 11.25 -10.53 -10.71
N THR A 211 12.50 -10.97 -10.53
CA THR A 211 13.02 -11.41 -9.23
C THR A 211 12.91 -10.31 -8.18
N ALA A 212 13.28 -9.07 -8.54
CA ALA A 212 13.17 -7.92 -7.63
C ALA A 212 11.70 -7.64 -7.21
N SER A 213 10.75 -7.72 -8.13
CA SER A 213 9.33 -7.50 -7.85
C SER A 213 8.75 -8.56 -6.91
N ILE A 214 9.17 -9.82 -7.04
CA ILE A 214 8.72 -10.91 -6.17
C ILE A 214 9.21 -10.70 -4.74
N TRP A 215 10.51 -10.41 -4.57
CA TRP A 215 11.07 -10.10 -3.26
C TRP A 215 10.43 -8.88 -2.60
N TYR A 216 10.18 -7.84 -3.40
CA TYR A 216 9.52 -6.63 -2.93
C TYR A 216 8.11 -6.91 -2.41
N GLU A 217 7.30 -7.65 -3.16
CA GLU A 217 5.93 -8.01 -2.77
C GLU A 217 5.90 -8.89 -1.51
N LYS A 218 6.82 -9.86 -1.38
CA LYS A 218 7.00 -10.61 -0.13
C LYS A 218 7.29 -9.70 1.06
N CYS A 219 8.19 -8.73 0.89
CA CYS A 219 8.49 -7.78 1.96
C CYS A 219 7.27 -6.95 2.34
N LEU A 220 6.52 -6.43 1.36
CA LEU A 220 5.30 -5.67 1.61
C LEU A 220 4.25 -6.47 2.37
N PHE A 221 4.02 -7.73 2.01
CA PHE A 221 3.10 -8.61 2.73
C PHE A 221 3.42 -8.70 4.22
N HIS A 222 4.69 -8.94 4.56
CA HIS A 222 5.10 -9.04 5.96
C HIS A 222 5.15 -7.69 6.69
N LEU A 223 5.36 -6.58 5.98
CA LEU A 223 5.33 -5.24 6.59
C LEU A 223 3.93 -4.82 7.05
N TYR A 224 2.86 -5.34 6.45
CA TYR A 224 1.48 -5.07 6.91
C TYR A 224 1.18 -5.71 8.26
N ALA A 225 1.88 -6.80 8.55
CA ALA A 225 1.94 -7.46 9.86
C ALA A 225 3.01 -6.85 10.78
N LEU A 226 3.74 -5.83 10.31
CA LEU A 226 4.95 -5.29 10.93
C LEU A 226 5.96 -6.40 11.26
N ASP A 227 6.07 -7.48 10.48
CA ASP A 227 6.96 -8.61 10.76
C ASP A 227 8.39 -8.31 10.29
N HIS A 228 9.07 -7.35 10.93
CA HIS A 228 10.35 -6.85 10.42
C HIS A 228 11.46 -7.90 10.47
N GLN A 229 11.36 -8.92 11.32
CA GLN A 229 12.33 -10.03 11.31
C GLN A 229 12.26 -10.83 10.01
N VAL A 230 11.06 -11.21 9.60
CA VAL A 230 10.86 -11.93 8.32
C VAL A 230 11.27 -11.03 7.15
N VAL A 231 10.94 -9.75 7.20
CA VAL A 231 11.35 -8.78 6.16
C VAL A 231 12.88 -8.70 6.09
N ARG A 232 13.59 -8.58 7.22
CA ARG A 232 15.06 -8.56 7.24
C ARG A 232 15.67 -9.84 6.68
N LYS A 233 15.06 -11.00 6.94
CA LYS A 233 15.48 -12.27 6.33
C LYS A 233 15.30 -12.24 4.80
N TYR A 234 14.16 -11.79 4.30
CA TYR A 234 13.98 -11.65 2.85
C TYR A 234 14.92 -10.62 2.23
N LEU A 235 15.24 -9.55 2.94
CA LEU A 235 16.22 -8.56 2.47
C LEU A 235 17.65 -9.11 2.45
N SER A 236 18.01 -10.03 3.35
CA SER A 236 19.31 -10.72 3.29
C SER A 236 19.37 -11.74 2.16
N ASP A 237 18.24 -12.39 1.85
CA ASP A 237 18.14 -13.38 0.78
C ASP A 237 17.98 -12.74 -0.61
N TRP A 238 17.55 -11.47 -0.68
CA TRP A 238 17.41 -10.71 -1.92
C TRP A 238 18.78 -10.26 -2.45
N PRO A 239 19.27 -10.84 -3.58
CA PRO A 239 20.58 -10.49 -4.11
C PRO A 239 20.67 -9.03 -4.58
N PRO A 240 21.75 -8.31 -4.24
CA PRO A 240 22.08 -7.01 -4.82
C PRO A 240 22.24 -7.05 -6.34
N ASN A 241 21.63 -6.10 -7.04
CA ASN A 241 21.73 -5.95 -8.48
C ASN A 241 21.96 -4.47 -8.88
N PRO A 242 23.23 -4.04 -9.00
CA PRO A 242 23.60 -2.69 -9.46
C PRO A 242 23.12 -2.34 -10.89
N GLY A 243 22.69 -3.34 -11.65
CA GLY A 243 22.04 -3.16 -12.96
C GLY A 243 20.69 -2.46 -12.86
N LEU A 244 20.00 -2.60 -11.72
CA LEU A 244 18.63 -2.13 -11.46
C LEU A 244 18.60 -1.11 -10.31
N PRO A 245 19.17 0.09 -10.50
CA PRO A 245 19.37 1.05 -9.41
C PRO A 245 18.05 1.52 -8.76
N TYR A 246 16.94 1.55 -9.49
CA TYR A 246 15.65 1.85 -8.88
C TYR A 246 15.17 0.77 -7.91
N TRP A 247 15.32 -0.52 -8.27
CA TRP A 247 14.97 -1.64 -7.40
C TRP A 247 15.90 -1.71 -6.18
N GLU A 248 17.18 -1.36 -6.35
CA GLU A 248 18.11 -1.14 -5.24
C GLU A 248 17.63 -0.03 -4.31
N GLY A 249 17.10 1.06 -4.87
CA GLY A 249 16.44 2.12 -4.10
C GLY A 249 15.23 1.62 -3.31
N LYS A 250 14.32 0.86 -3.94
CA LYS A 250 13.17 0.25 -3.23
C LYS A 250 13.62 -0.69 -2.12
N ARG A 251 14.67 -1.50 -2.34
CA ARG A 251 15.24 -2.36 -1.30
C ARG A 251 15.82 -1.54 -0.15
N ALA A 252 16.55 -0.46 -0.45
CA ALA A 252 17.06 0.46 0.55
C ALA A 252 15.94 1.08 1.40
N MET A 253 14.81 1.44 0.79
CA MET A 253 13.67 1.97 1.53
C MET A 253 13.05 0.96 2.50
N LEU A 254 13.01 -0.32 2.14
CA LEU A 254 12.59 -1.40 3.05
C LEU A 254 13.57 -1.59 4.22
N LEU A 255 14.89 -1.49 3.95
CA LEU A 255 15.93 -1.48 5.00
C LEU A 255 15.72 -0.29 5.95
N ALA A 256 15.45 0.90 5.41
CA ALA A 256 15.19 2.09 6.22
C ALA A 256 13.95 1.94 7.11
N GLU A 257 12.83 1.44 6.56
CA GLU A 257 11.60 1.20 7.32
C GLU A 257 11.80 0.19 8.47
N THR A 258 12.65 -0.83 8.25
CA THR A 258 12.94 -1.88 9.24
C THR A 258 14.05 -1.51 10.24
N GLY A 259 14.60 -0.30 10.15
CA GLY A 259 15.51 0.29 11.16
C GLY A 259 16.95 0.52 10.69
N GLN A 260 17.31 0.15 9.46
CA GLN A 260 18.66 0.25 8.90
C GLN A 260 18.79 1.48 7.98
N ALA A 261 18.42 2.65 8.49
CA ALA A 261 18.38 3.89 7.69
C ALA A 261 19.77 4.31 7.18
N SER A 262 20.84 4.10 7.96
CA SER A 262 22.21 4.44 7.53
C SER A 262 22.67 3.58 6.35
N ASP A 263 22.45 2.27 6.40
CA ASP A 263 22.79 1.35 5.30
C ASP A 263 21.97 1.69 4.05
N ALA A 264 20.69 2.04 4.23
CA ALA A 264 19.82 2.48 3.16
C ALA A 264 20.33 3.74 2.46
N ALA A 265 20.85 4.73 3.21
CA ALA A 265 21.41 5.95 2.63
C ALA A 265 22.59 5.64 1.71
N LEU A 266 23.50 4.76 2.12
CA LEU A 266 24.65 4.35 1.30
C LEU A 266 24.23 3.67 0.01
N ILE A 267 23.24 2.76 0.06
CA ILE A 267 22.71 2.09 -1.14
C ILE A 267 22.05 3.12 -2.07
N LEU A 268 21.29 4.07 -1.54
CA LEU A 268 20.64 5.12 -2.32
C LEU A 268 21.65 6.06 -2.99
N GLU A 269 22.74 6.42 -2.31
CA GLU A 269 23.83 7.21 -2.90
C GLU A 269 24.49 6.47 -4.06
N GLN A 270 24.78 5.18 -3.89
CA GLN A 270 25.36 4.34 -4.94
C GLN A 270 24.42 4.17 -6.13
N ALA A 271 23.13 3.92 -5.87
CA ALA A 271 22.10 3.80 -6.90
C ALA A 271 21.94 5.12 -7.68
N LEU A 272 21.89 6.25 -6.98
CA LEU A 272 21.78 7.57 -7.58
C LEU A 272 23.02 7.91 -8.42
N ALA A 273 24.22 7.60 -7.93
CA ALA A 273 25.45 7.76 -8.69
C ALA A 273 25.47 6.88 -9.95
N SER A 274 24.94 5.66 -9.87
CA SER A 274 24.81 4.75 -11.02
C SER A 274 23.85 5.31 -12.06
N VAL A 275 22.67 5.78 -11.66
CA VAL A 275 21.69 6.41 -12.56
C VAL A 275 22.28 7.66 -13.21
N ARG A 276 22.89 8.57 -12.45
CA ARG A 276 23.48 9.81 -12.99
C ARG A 276 24.57 9.59 -14.03
N LYS A 277 25.28 8.45 -13.98
CA LYS A 277 26.24 8.06 -15.02
C LYS A 277 25.56 7.61 -16.32
N ARG A 278 24.35 7.07 -16.22
CA ARG A 278 23.53 6.56 -17.33
C ARG A 278 22.54 7.59 -17.87
N THR A 279 22.21 8.61 -17.08
CA THR A 279 21.32 9.69 -17.49
C THR A 279 21.95 10.47 -18.65
N PRO A 280 21.31 10.50 -19.83
CA PRO A 280 21.83 11.25 -20.96
C PRO A 280 21.97 12.73 -20.62
N ARG A 281 23.09 13.34 -21.02
CA ARG A 281 23.25 14.80 -21.04
C ARG A 281 22.65 15.26 -22.37
N VAL A 282 21.49 15.90 -22.31
CA VAL A 282 20.49 15.91 -23.40
C VAL A 282 20.89 16.76 -24.59
N ASP A 283 20.77 16.17 -25.78
CA ASP A 283 19.90 16.63 -26.87
C ASP A 283 18.96 15.44 -27.21
N ASN A 284 17.64 15.65 -27.29
CA ASN A 284 16.59 14.69 -27.74
C ASN A 284 16.36 13.40 -26.92
N LEU A 285 15.89 13.50 -25.67
CA LEU A 285 15.40 12.34 -24.89
C LEU A 285 13.96 11.98 -25.29
N THR A 286 13.77 10.79 -25.87
CA THR A 286 12.46 10.15 -26.05
C THR A 286 12.11 9.14 -24.95
N ASP A 287 13.11 8.69 -24.19
CA ASP A 287 12.99 7.73 -23.09
C ASP A 287 13.35 8.39 -21.75
N PHE A 288 12.39 8.46 -20.82
CA PHE A 288 12.52 9.10 -19.52
C PHE A 288 12.90 8.16 -18.38
N THR A 289 13.24 6.90 -18.67
CA THR A 289 13.57 5.88 -17.65
C THR A 289 14.59 6.40 -16.64
N TRP A 290 15.76 6.86 -17.10
CA TRP A 290 16.85 7.25 -16.20
C TRP A 290 16.58 8.56 -15.46
N VAL A 291 15.97 9.56 -16.11
CA VAL A 291 15.63 10.83 -15.46
C VAL A 291 14.51 10.65 -14.42
N SER A 292 13.56 9.76 -14.67
CA SER A 292 12.48 9.44 -13.74
C SER A 292 13.00 8.67 -12.52
N GLN A 293 13.89 7.70 -12.74
CA GLN A 293 14.59 7.00 -11.65
C GLN A 293 15.45 7.95 -10.82
N GLU A 294 16.17 8.89 -11.46
CA GLU A 294 16.99 9.87 -10.75
C GLU A 294 16.14 10.72 -9.80
N ALA A 295 15.00 11.23 -10.28
CA ALA A 295 14.12 12.08 -9.49
C ALA A 295 13.60 11.34 -8.23
N LEU A 296 13.19 10.08 -8.40
CA LEU A 296 12.67 9.26 -7.30
C LEU A 296 13.77 8.86 -6.31
N LEU A 297 14.96 8.46 -6.79
CA LEU A 297 16.10 8.17 -5.91
C LEU A 297 16.55 9.40 -5.12
N MET A 298 16.52 10.59 -5.74
CA MET A 298 16.77 11.85 -5.02
C MET A 298 15.75 12.08 -3.90
N GLN A 299 14.47 11.81 -4.16
CA GLN A 299 13.42 11.95 -3.14
C GLN A 299 13.58 10.94 -1.99
N MET A 300 13.86 9.67 -2.31
CA MET A 300 14.14 8.62 -1.34
C MET A 300 15.34 8.98 -0.45
N LEU A 301 16.45 9.37 -1.07
CA LEU A 301 17.67 9.74 -0.35
C LEU A 301 17.40 10.92 0.59
N ARG A 302 16.69 11.95 0.12
CA ARG A 302 16.30 13.10 0.96
C ARG A 302 15.42 12.67 2.14
N TYR A 303 14.51 11.73 1.95
CA TYR A 303 13.65 11.26 3.03
C TYR A 303 14.42 10.45 4.08
N VAL A 304 15.26 9.51 3.65
CA VAL A 304 16.11 8.70 4.54
C VAL A 304 17.09 9.57 5.31
N THR A 305 17.82 10.45 4.62
CA THR A 305 18.80 11.35 5.25
C THR A 305 18.16 12.26 6.29
N ARG A 306 16.97 12.82 6.01
CA ARG A 306 16.20 13.60 7.00
C ARG A 306 15.77 12.78 8.20
N SER A 307 15.44 11.50 8.02
CA SER A 307 15.12 10.61 9.14
C SER A 307 16.32 10.38 10.06
N ILE A 308 17.53 10.26 9.50
CA ILE A 308 18.79 10.14 10.25
C ILE A 308 19.09 11.46 10.98
N ALA A 309 19.00 12.58 10.28
CA ALA A 309 19.25 13.91 10.86
C ALA A 309 18.29 14.24 12.01
N ALA A 310 17.02 13.86 11.91
CA ALA A 310 16.04 14.04 12.97
C ALA A 310 16.39 13.26 14.25
N VAL A 311 17.07 12.10 14.12
CA VAL A 311 17.57 11.33 15.28
C VAL A 311 18.82 11.99 15.87
N ASN A 312 19.68 12.55 15.02
CA ASN A 312 20.96 13.13 15.42
C ASN A 312 20.90 14.65 15.72
N ASN A 313 19.71 15.26 15.70
CA ASN A 313 19.50 16.71 15.86
C ASN A 313 20.32 17.58 14.88
N ILE A 314 20.48 17.13 13.63
CA ILE A 314 21.22 17.86 12.60
C ILE A 314 20.24 18.77 11.81
N LEU A 315 20.56 20.06 11.69
CA LEU A 315 19.68 21.07 11.10
C LEU A 315 19.83 21.28 9.58
N ARG A 316 20.96 20.88 8.96
CA ARG A 316 21.22 21.09 7.52
C ARG A 316 21.88 19.86 6.88
N MET A 317 21.45 19.54 5.66
CA MET A 317 21.92 18.38 4.90
C MET A 317 22.33 18.75 3.48
N GLU A 318 23.20 17.95 2.85
CA GLU A 318 23.58 18.08 1.44
C GLU A 318 22.36 17.97 0.50
N ALA A 319 21.33 17.21 0.88
CA ALA A 319 20.07 17.10 0.16
C ALA A 319 19.22 18.41 0.17
N ASP A 320 19.67 19.44 0.89
CA ASP A 320 19.12 20.81 0.85
C ASP A 320 20.12 21.81 0.23
N SER A 321 21.18 21.32 -0.42
CA SER A 321 22.15 22.15 -1.15
C SER A 321 21.54 22.78 -2.39
N LYS A 322 22.16 23.88 -2.86
CA LYS A 322 21.78 24.56 -4.10
C LYS A 322 21.84 23.62 -5.30
N ASP A 323 22.89 22.81 -5.41
CA ASP A 323 23.09 21.88 -6.52
C ASP A 323 21.98 20.83 -6.60
N PHE A 324 21.48 20.36 -5.45
CA PHE A 324 20.33 19.45 -5.39
C PHE A 324 19.07 20.11 -5.94
N VAL A 325 18.79 21.35 -5.54
CA VAL A 325 17.61 22.11 -6.00
C VAL A 325 17.71 22.45 -7.48
N ASP A 326 18.89 22.84 -7.96
CA ASP A 326 19.12 23.13 -9.38
C ASP A 326 18.93 21.88 -10.25
N ARG A 327 19.38 20.71 -9.77
CA ARG A 327 19.11 19.43 -10.44
C ARG A 327 17.63 19.07 -10.42
N GLN A 328 16.93 19.26 -9.30
CA GLN A 328 15.48 19.06 -9.23
C GLN A 328 14.74 19.93 -10.26
N ASN A 329 15.11 21.20 -10.39
CA ASN A 329 14.53 22.11 -11.38
C ASN A 329 14.77 21.65 -12.82
N THR A 330 15.91 21.00 -13.08
CA THR A 330 16.19 20.39 -14.40
C THR A 330 15.25 19.22 -14.69
N LEU A 331 14.99 18.35 -13.71
CA LEU A 331 14.16 17.15 -13.89
C LEU A 331 12.68 17.50 -14.14
N ARG A 332 12.20 18.65 -13.65
CA ARG A 332 10.87 19.20 -13.92
C ARG A 332 10.58 19.38 -15.41
N LEU A 333 11.59 19.69 -16.22
CA LEU A 333 11.44 19.88 -17.67
C LEU A 333 11.01 18.59 -18.39
N PHE A 334 11.21 17.43 -17.76
CA PHE A 334 10.81 16.12 -18.27
C PHE A 334 9.52 15.59 -17.60
N ASN A 335 8.77 16.46 -16.90
CA ASN A 335 7.66 16.09 -16.01
C ASN A 335 8.04 15.04 -14.95
N CYS A 336 9.32 14.96 -14.58
CA CYS A 336 9.83 14.04 -13.56
C CYS A 336 10.01 14.77 -12.22
N ASP A 337 8.91 15.12 -11.56
CA ASP A 337 8.92 15.82 -10.26
C ASP A 337 8.08 15.09 -9.21
N PRO A 338 8.67 14.15 -8.44
CA PRO A 338 7.94 13.44 -7.41
C PRO A 338 7.58 14.32 -6.18
N TRP A 339 8.14 15.54 -6.07
CA TRP A 339 7.71 16.49 -5.04
C TRP A 339 6.39 17.16 -5.43
N GLN A 340 6.27 17.58 -6.70
CA GLN A 340 5.01 18.11 -7.23
C GLN A 340 3.89 17.05 -7.20
N GLU A 341 4.21 15.78 -7.44
CA GLU A 341 3.26 14.67 -7.28
C GLU A 341 2.74 14.56 -5.84
N LEU A 342 3.63 14.63 -4.83
CA LEU A 342 3.21 14.64 -3.43
C LEU A 342 2.33 15.85 -3.10
N GLU A 343 2.74 17.05 -3.51
CA GLU A 343 1.95 18.29 -3.31
C GLU A 343 0.56 18.18 -3.96
N THR A 344 0.49 17.56 -5.14
CA THR A 344 -0.79 17.30 -5.82
C THR A 344 -1.67 16.38 -5.00
N PHE A 345 -1.15 15.27 -4.48
CA PHE A 345 -1.92 14.37 -3.63
C PHE A 345 -2.35 15.04 -2.31
N GLU A 346 -1.49 15.88 -1.74
CA GLU A 346 -1.86 16.71 -0.58
C GLU A 346 -3.05 17.60 -0.90
N LEU A 347 -3.07 18.26 -2.06
CA LEU A 347 -4.20 19.08 -2.50
C LEU A 347 -5.47 18.26 -2.76
N LEU A 348 -5.35 17.13 -3.46
CA LEU A 348 -6.49 16.25 -3.78
C LEU A 348 -7.12 15.64 -2.53
N LEU A 349 -6.31 15.35 -1.51
CA LEU A 349 -6.76 14.67 -0.30
C LEU A 349 -6.94 15.61 0.90
N ASN A 350 -6.76 16.94 0.73
CA ASN A 350 -6.78 17.94 1.81
C ASN A 350 -8.14 18.09 2.52
N TYR A 351 -9.23 17.75 1.81
CA TYR A 351 -10.58 17.86 2.34
C TYR A 351 -11.01 16.55 3.01
N PRO A 352 -11.84 16.61 4.07
CA PRO A 352 -12.38 15.40 4.69
C PRO A 352 -13.16 14.57 3.67
N ALA A 353 -13.10 13.25 3.80
CA ALA A 353 -13.85 12.32 2.96
C ALA A 353 -15.34 12.70 2.95
N ARG A 354 -15.91 12.89 1.75
CA ARG A 354 -17.36 13.00 1.61
C ARG A 354 -17.98 11.62 1.81
N GLU A 355 -19.06 11.54 2.56
CA GLU A 355 -19.85 10.30 2.65
C GLU A 355 -20.49 10.07 1.29
N PHE A 356 -20.12 8.97 0.62
CA PHE A 356 -20.73 8.54 -0.63
C PHE A 356 -21.50 7.24 -0.38
N GLU A 357 -22.78 7.24 -0.73
CA GLU A 357 -23.70 6.09 -0.64
C GLU A 357 -23.65 5.25 -1.93
N GLU A 358 -22.50 4.76 -2.36
CA GLU A 358 -22.42 3.91 -3.57
C GLU A 358 -21.44 2.74 -3.40
N ALA A 359 -21.59 1.96 -2.33
CA ALA A 359 -21.11 0.59 -2.30
C ALA A 359 -22.31 -0.34 -2.45
N GLU A 360 -22.62 -0.74 -3.69
CA GLU A 360 -23.61 -1.78 -3.92
C GLU A 360 -22.98 -3.12 -3.48
N GLN A 361 -23.34 -3.57 -2.27
CA GLN A 361 -22.98 -4.91 -1.83
C GLN A 361 -23.85 -5.91 -2.59
N VAL A 362 -23.36 -6.41 -3.73
CA VAL A 362 -24.04 -7.49 -4.44
C VAL A 362 -23.79 -8.79 -3.67
N GLN A 363 -24.86 -9.33 -3.10
CA GLN A 363 -24.84 -10.61 -2.42
C GLN A 363 -24.86 -11.71 -3.47
N GLU A 364 -23.71 -12.33 -3.76
CA GLU A 364 -23.67 -13.51 -4.62
C GLU A 364 -24.41 -14.69 -3.97
N PHE A 365 -25.05 -15.53 -4.79
CA PHE A 365 -25.80 -16.72 -4.35
C PHE A 365 -24.93 -17.78 -3.65
N ARG A 366 -23.59 -17.60 -3.62
CA ARG A 366 -22.65 -18.45 -2.89
C ARG A 366 -22.43 -17.94 -1.47
N ILE A 367 -22.82 -18.76 -0.49
CA ILE A 367 -22.57 -18.55 0.94
C ILE A 367 -21.07 -18.31 1.17
N GLY A 368 -20.69 -17.09 1.57
CA GLY A 368 -19.34 -16.77 2.05
C GLY A 368 -18.50 -15.84 1.17
N LYS A 369 -18.91 -15.52 -0.07
CA LYS A 369 -18.24 -14.49 -0.88
C LYS A 369 -19.05 -13.19 -0.89
N LYS A 370 -18.42 -12.10 -0.48
CA LYS A 370 -18.90 -10.74 -0.75
C LYS A 370 -17.88 -10.10 -1.67
N SER A 371 -18.31 -9.75 -2.88
CA SER A 371 -17.59 -8.82 -3.74
C SER A 371 -18.03 -7.41 -3.35
N THR A 372 -17.08 -6.51 -3.06
CA THR A 372 -17.42 -5.09 -2.94
C THR A 372 -17.13 -4.47 -4.29
N THR A 373 -18.14 -4.40 -5.14
CA THR A 373 -17.98 -3.85 -6.49
C THR A 373 -17.74 -2.34 -6.40
N HIS A 374 -16.50 -1.92 -6.61
CA HIS A 374 -16.15 -0.50 -6.73
C HIS A 374 -16.33 -0.06 -8.17
N HIS A 375 -17.16 0.94 -8.44
CA HIS A 375 -17.30 1.49 -9.79
C HIS A 375 -16.44 2.73 -9.97
N PHE A 376 -15.19 2.59 -10.44
CA PHE A 376 -14.40 3.78 -10.82
C PHE A 376 -14.93 4.49 -12.09
N GLY A 377 -15.82 3.85 -12.86
CA GLY A 377 -16.44 4.42 -14.07
C GLY A 377 -17.48 5.52 -13.78
N GLY A 378 -18.01 5.54 -12.55
CA GLY A 378 -18.94 6.53 -12.03
C GLY A 378 -18.40 7.24 -10.79
N THR A 379 -17.75 8.37 -10.98
CA THR A 379 -17.85 9.54 -10.07
C THR A 379 -17.30 9.51 -8.64
N ASN A 380 -16.66 8.45 -8.09
CA ASN A 380 -15.95 8.61 -6.81
C ASN A 380 -14.49 9.05 -6.98
N LYS A 381 -14.30 10.32 -7.40
CA LYS A 381 -12.97 10.93 -7.57
C LYS A 381 -12.14 10.93 -6.28
N ASP A 382 -12.81 10.99 -5.13
CA ASP A 382 -12.17 10.98 -3.82
C ASP A 382 -11.56 9.61 -3.52
N LEU A 383 -12.33 8.54 -3.74
CA LEU A 383 -11.86 7.16 -3.59
C LEU A 383 -10.74 6.84 -4.57
N LEU A 384 -10.89 7.25 -5.84
CA LEU A 384 -9.83 7.08 -6.84
C LEU A 384 -8.53 7.76 -6.40
N SER A 385 -8.59 9.02 -5.96
CA SER A 385 -7.41 9.76 -5.51
C SER A 385 -6.73 9.09 -4.31
N ALA A 386 -7.51 8.48 -3.42
CA ALA A 386 -7.00 7.74 -2.27
C ALA A 386 -6.22 6.48 -2.70
N TYR A 387 -6.80 5.67 -3.60
CA TYR A 387 -6.10 4.50 -4.14
C TYR A 387 -4.84 4.90 -4.92
N GLN A 388 -4.92 5.94 -5.75
CA GLN A 388 -3.78 6.44 -6.50
C GLN A 388 -2.63 6.89 -5.61
N PHE A 389 -2.93 7.56 -4.49
CA PHE A 389 -1.89 7.96 -3.54
C PHE A 389 -1.24 6.75 -2.85
N ILE A 390 -2.04 5.76 -2.45
CA ILE A 390 -1.49 4.57 -1.80
C ILE A 390 -0.65 3.74 -2.79
N ARG A 391 -1.13 3.55 -4.03
CA ARG A 391 -0.37 2.93 -5.12
C ARG A 391 0.90 3.70 -5.44
N TYR A 392 0.85 5.04 -5.44
CA TYR A 392 2.05 5.87 -5.58
C TYR A 392 3.10 5.51 -4.53
N LEU A 393 2.73 5.38 -3.25
CA LEU A 393 3.69 5.00 -2.19
C LEU A 393 4.31 3.62 -2.42
N GLU A 394 3.51 2.61 -2.80
CA GLU A 394 4.00 1.25 -3.02
C GLU A 394 4.82 1.10 -4.32
N ASP A 395 4.40 1.74 -5.41
CA ASP A 395 5.12 1.68 -6.67
C ASP A 395 6.42 2.46 -6.61
N THR A 396 6.43 3.63 -5.95
CA THR A 396 7.68 4.37 -5.63
C THR A 396 8.53 3.64 -4.61
N GLY A 397 7.93 2.87 -3.71
CA GLY A 397 8.62 2.21 -2.60
C GLY A 397 8.94 3.13 -1.42
N ILE A 398 8.34 4.32 -1.37
CA ILE A 398 8.48 5.26 -0.25
C ILE A 398 7.57 4.81 0.88
N PRO A 399 8.10 4.42 2.05
CA PRO A 399 7.29 3.96 3.16
C PRO A 399 6.61 5.14 3.86
N PRO A 400 5.43 4.93 4.48
CA PRO A 400 4.75 5.97 5.26
C PRO A 400 5.59 6.59 6.38
N LYS A 401 6.52 5.81 6.95
CA LYS A 401 7.27 6.18 8.15
C LYS A 401 8.63 5.51 8.21
N ILE A 402 9.67 6.30 8.49
CA ILE A 402 11.03 5.84 8.78
C ILE A 402 11.45 6.43 10.12
N GLY A 403 11.69 5.57 11.11
CA GLY A 403 11.97 6.02 12.47
C GLY A 403 10.84 6.91 13.01
N ASN A 404 11.17 8.19 13.23
CA ASN A 404 10.22 9.22 13.70
C ASN A 404 9.74 10.15 12.58
N SER A 405 10.25 10.00 11.35
CA SER A 405 9.90 10.85 10.21
C SER A 405 8.78 10.20 9.38
N THR A 406 7.79 10.99 8.98
CA THR A 406 6.62 10.56 8.19
C THR A 406 6.68 11.13 6.79
N TYR A 407 6.13 10.41 5.81
CA TYR A 407 5.98 10.89 4.44
C TYR A 407 4.49 10.97 4.08
N GLY A 408 4.03 12.14 3.61
CA GLY A 408 2.63 12.35 3.23
C GLY A 408 1.62 12.02 4.34
N ASP A 409 1.91 12.39 5.59
CA ASP A 409 1.12 11.96 6.76
C ASP A 409 -0.37 12.35 6.67
N LYS A 410 -0.64 13.60 6.25
CA LYS A 410 -1.98 14.13 6.04
C LYS A 410 -2.74 13.41 4.92
N PRO A 411 -2.24 13.37 3.67
CA PRO A 411 -2.93 12.66 2.59
C PRO A 411 -3.09 11.17 2.90
N LEU A 412 -2.11 10.52 3.53
CA LEU A 412 -2.23 9.12 3.93
C LEU A 412 -3.38 8.87 4.89
N LYS A 413 -3.50 9.71 5.93
CA LYS A 413 -4.61 9.60 6.88
C LYS A 413 -5.96 9.71 6.17
N GLU A 414 -6.14 10.67 5.27
CA GLU A 414 -7.41 10.82 4.57
C GLU A 414 -7.63 9.72 3.52
N ALA A 415 -6.57 9.22 2.88
CA ALA A 415 -6.66 8.06 1.97
C ALA A 415 -7.12 6.80 2.71
N ILE A 416 -6.54 6.49 3.87
CA ILE A 416 -6.94 5.37 4.75
C ILE A 416 -8.43 5.44 5.10
N LEU A 417 -8.94 6.64 5.43
CA LEU A 417 -10.35 6.82 5.78
C LEU A 417 -11.28 6.61 4.59
N ARG A 418 -10.87 7.05 3.39
CA ARG A 418 -11.65 6.90 2.14
C ARG A 418 -11.72 5.44 1.67
N ILE A 419 -10.61 4.71 1.70
CA ILE A 419 -10.58 3.32 1.22
C ILE A 419 -11.07 2.32 2.28
N GLY A 420 -11.16 2.70 3.55
CA GLY A 420 -11.27 1.71 4.61
C GLY A 420 -12.54 0.84 4.56
N THR A 421 -13.67 1.37 4.10
CA THR A 421 -14.91 0.58 3.86
C THR A 421 -14.81 -0.36 2.66
N SER A 422 -13.95 -0.01 1.70
CA SER A 422 -13.80 -0.66 0.41
C SER A 422 -12.72 -1.74 0.42
N SER A 423 -11.57 -1.42 1.00
CA SER A 423 -10.38 -2.28 1.14
C SER A 423 -9.92 -2.23 2.60
N THR A 424 -10.68 -2.89 3.48
CA THR A 424 -10.44 -2.84 4.93
C THR A 424 -9.07 -3.38 5.32
N SER A 425 -8.67 -4.53 4.76
CA SER A 425 -7.36 -5.12 5.02
C SER A 425 -6.22 -4.14 4.70
N TRP A 426 -6.29 -3.49 3.53
CA TRP A 426 -5.31 -2.51 3.09
C TRP A 426 -5.20 -1.34 4.07
N ALA A 427 -6.35 -0.72 4.39
CA ALA A 427 -6.42 0.43 5.28
C ALA A 427 -5.87 0.12 6.67
N LEU A 428 -6.19 -1.07 7.21
CA LEU A 428 -5.70 -1.50 8.52
C LEU A 428 -4.19 -1.79 8.50
N GLY A 429 -3.66 -2.42 7.44
CA GLY A 429 -2.23 -2.62 7.27
C GLY A 429 -1.45 -1.30 7.20
N LEU A 430 -1.99 -0.29 6.53
CA LEU A 430 -1.40 1.05 6.46
C LEU A 430 -1.45 1.77 7.82
N ILE A 431 -2.52 1.61 8.60
CA ILE A 431 -2.59 2.11 9.99
C ILE A 431 -1.45 1.51 10.82
N MET A 432 -1.20 0.21 10.68
CA MET A 432 -0.11 -0.48 11.40
C MET A 432 1.26 0.05 10.97
N ARG A 433 1.56 0.10 9.66
CA ARG A 433 2.85 0.60 9.14
C ARG A 433 3.13 2.06 9.50
N SER A 434 2.14 2.93 9.32
CA SER A 434 2.28 4.38 9.59
C SER A 434 2.24 4.73 11.09
N GLY A 435 1.64 3.89 11.92
CA GLY A 435 1.40 4.19 13.34
C GLY A 435 0.28 5.20 13.56
N GLN A 436 -0.64 5.34 12.60
CA GLN A 436 -1.77 6.29 12.64
C GLN A 436 -2.94 5.79 13.52
N GLY A 437 -2.70 5.57 14.81
CA GLY A 437 -3.73 5.07 15.74
C GLY A 437 -4.98 5.97 15.85
N LYS A 438 -4.85 7.28 15.59
CA LYS A 438 -6.00 8.20 15.51
C LYS A 438 -6.90 7.89 14.31
N SER A 439 -6.32 7.51 13.17
CA SER A 439 -7.06 7.10 11.97
C SER A 439 -7.84 5.82 12.23
N ALA A 440 -7.29 4.86 12.99
CA ALA A 440 -8.02 3.66 13.41
C ALA A 440 -9.32 3.98 14.15
N LYS A 441 -9.27 4.94 15.09
CA LYS A 441 -10.47 5.39 15.84
C LYS A 441 -11.51 6.07 14.95
N LYS A 442 -11.06 6.81 13.94
CA LYS A 442 -11.93 7.50 12.98
C LYS A 442 -12.51 6.58 11.92
N LEU A 443 -11.78 5.53 11.54
CA LEU A 443 -12.23 4.55 10.56
C LEU A 443 -13.23 3.58 11.19
N LEU A 444 -12.89 2.99 12.34
CA LEU A 444 -13.67 1.95 13.00
C LEU A 444 -14.81 2.52 13.86
N THR A 445 -15.68 3.30 13.23
CA THR A 445 -16.90 3.83 13.82
C THR A 445 -17.98 2.74 13.90
N ARG A 446 -19.10 3.05 14.58
CA ARG A 446 -20.27 2.16 14.59
C ARG A 446 -20.83 1.94 13.18
N ASP A 447 -20.84 2.99 12.36
CA ASP A 447 -21.30 2.91 10.97
C ASP A 447 -20.42 1.96 10.14
N PHE A 448 -19.10 2.09 10.27
CA PHE A 448 -18.16 1.17 9.63
C PHE A 448 -18.42 -0.30 10.03
N ILE A 449 -18.51 -0.57 11.34
CA ILE A 449 -18.76 -1.93 11.84
C ILE A 449 -20.12 -2.46 11.36
N ASN A 450 -21.13 -1.59 11.18
CA ASN A 450 -22.41 -1.98 10.60
C ASN A 450 -22.28 -2.42 9.14
N LYS A 451 -21.41 -1.80 8.35
CA LYS A 451 -21.18 -2.12 6.92
C LYS A 451 -20.35 -3.40 6.71
N VAL A 452 -19.40 -3.69 7.60
CA VAL A 452 -18.53 -4.88 7.50
C VAL A 452 -19.27 -6.15 7.93
N SER A 453 -19.07 -7.29 7.24
CA SER A 453 -19.75 -8.54 7.60
C SER A 453 -19.22 -9.15 8.91
N ARG A 454 -20.04 -9.96 9.61
CA ARG A 454 -19.58 -10.68 10.82
C ARG A 454 -18.40 -11.62 10.51
N ALA A 455 -18.44 -12.31 9.37
CA ALA A 455 -17.35 -13.19 8.93
C ALA A 455 -16.05 -12.42 8.75
N GLU A 456 -16.12 -11.23 8.16
CA GLU A 456 -14.96 -10.37 7.96
C GLU A 456 -14.41 -9.82 9.28
N CYS A 457 -15.27 -9.36 10.19
CA CYS A 457 -14.83 -8.99 11.54
C CYS A 457 -14.14 -10.16 12.25
N ASN A 458 -14.66 -11.37 12.11
CA ASN A 458 -14.09 -12.56 12.71
C ASN A 458 -12.70 -12.90 12.13
N ARG A 459 -12.56 -12.82 10.81
CA ARG A 459 -11.28 -13.02 10.11
C ARG A 459 -10.22 -12.01 10.56
N LEU A 460 -10.59 -10.73 10.60
CA LEU A 460 -9.70 -9.64 11.06
C LEU A 460 -9.28 -9.84 12.53
N ILE A 461 -10.19 -10.29 13.40
CA ILE A 461 -9.84 -10.61 14.79
C ILE A 461 -8.79 -11.71 14.85
N GLY A 462 -8.97 -12.81 14.11
CA GLY A 462 -7.98 -13.89 14.04
C GLY A 462 -6.61 -13.35 13.62
N TYR A 463 -6.56 -12.54 12.57
CA TYR A 463 -5.33 -11.89 12.11
C TYR A 463 -4.66 -11.02 13.20
N PHE A 464 -5.40 -10.16 13.90
CA PHE A 464 -4.82 -9.32 14.95
C PHE A 464 -4.42 -10.10 16.21
N LEU A 465 -5.12 -11.19 16.53
CA LEU A 465 -4.74 -12.11 17.60
C LEU A 465 -3.41 -12.80 17.29
N ASP A 466 -3.22 -13.27 16.06
CA ASP A 466 -1.94 -13.86 15.63
C ASP A 466 -0.79 -12.86 15.79
N LEU A 467 -1.01 -11.59 15.40
CA LEU A 467 -0.02 -10.53 15.62
C LEU A 467 0.26 -10.29 17.11
N GLY A 468 -0.78 -10.26 17.94
CA GLY A 468 -0.66 -10.12 19.39
C GLY A 468 0.12 -11.28 20.01
N HIS A 469 -0.18 -12.52 19.62
CA HIS A 469 0.53 -13.70 20.09
C HIS A 469 2.01 -13.72 19.66
N LYS A 470 2.34 -13.25 18.46
CA LYS A 470 3.74 -13.09 18.03
C LYS A 470 4.51 -12.11 18.93
N VAL A 471 3.88 -11.00 19.34
CA VAL A 471 4.49 -10.04 20.28
C VAL A 471 4.75 -10.70 21.63
N LEU A 472 3.81 -11.49 22.14
CA LEU A 472 3.98 -12.21 23.40
C LEU A 472 5.08 -13.28 23.34
N ALA A 473 5.19 -13.99 22.21
CA ALA A 473 6.19 -15.03 22.03
C ALA A 473 7.62 -14.50 21.85
N GLN A 474 7.76 -13.25 21.39
CA GLN A 474 9.06 -12.61 21.16
C GLN A 474 9.08 -11.22 21.81
N PRO A 475 9.36 -11.14 23.13
CA PRO A 475 9.39 -9.90 23.89
C PRO A 475 10.62 -9.04 23.57
N ILE A 476 10.78 -8.64 22.31
CA ILE A 476 11.82 -7.72 21.88
C ILE A 476 11.29 -6.31 22.08
N GLU A 477 11.96 -5.53 22.92
CA GLU A 477 11.72 -4.09 23.04
C GLU A 477 12.21 -3.38 21.78
N SER A 478 11.32 -3.29 20.79
CA SER A 478 11.52 -2.55 19.56
C SER A 478 10.40 -1.54 19.34
N LYS A 479 10.69 -0.47 18.58
CA LYS A 479 9.66 0.51 18.17
C LYS A 479 8.48 -0.16 17.43
N GLU A 480 8.74 -1.26 16.73
CA GLU A 480 7.74 -2.08 16.04
C GLU A 480 6.83 -2.81 17.03
N SER A 481 7.42 -3.52 18.01
CA SER A 481 6.69 -4.18 19.10
C SER A 481 5.83 -3.19 19.87
N GLN A 482 6.35 -2.00 20.18
CA GLN A 482 5.58 -0.92 20.80
C GLN A 482 4.36 -0.46 19.96
N ARG A 483 4.51 -0.34 18.63
CA ARG A 483 3.39 -0.01 17.73
C ARG A 483 2.34 -1.12 17.72
N LYS A 484 2.75 -2.39 17.64
CA LYS A 484 1.84 -3.54 17.72
C LYS A 484 1.08 -3.55 19.04
N ARG A 485 1.77 -3.35 20.17
CA ARG A 485 1.19 -3.29 21.52
C ARG A 485 0.16 -2.18 21.69
N HIS A 486 0.28 -1.08 20.95
CA HIS A 486 -0.75 -0.03 20.91
C HIS A 486 -1.93 -0.37 20.00
N ALA A 487 -1.63 -0.77 18.77
CA ALA A 487 -2.62 -0.86 17.71
C ALA A 487 -3.50 -2.12 17.82
N VAL A 488 -2.93 -3.26 18.20
CA VAL A 488 -3.67 -4.53 18.29
C VAL A 488 -4.86 -4.44 19.26
N PRO A 489 -4.71 -4.02 20.53
CA PRO A 489 -5.85 -3.95 21.44
C PRO A 489 -6.88 -2.91 20.99
N LEU A 490 -6.42 -1.80 20.40
CA LEU A 490 -7.31 -0.77 19.85
C LEU A 490 -8.18 -1.32 18.72
N LEU A 491 -7.60 -2.06 17.78
CA LEU A 491 -8.32 -2.64 16.64
C LEU A 491 -9.28 -3.74 17.11
N LEU A 492 -8.82 -4.66 17.98
CA LEU A 492 -9.66 -5.70 18.57
C LEU A 492 -10.87 -5.11 19.31
N SER A 493 -10.68 -4.02 20.07
CA SER A 493 -11.76 -3.38 20.85
C SER A 493 -12.94 -2.91 20.00
N ARG A 494 -12.71 -2.65 18.71
CA ARG A 494 -13.74 -2.17 17.77
C ARG A 494 -14.38 -3.31 17.01
N LEU A 495 -13.58 -4.26 16.54
CA LEU A 495 -14.05 -5.39 15.75
C LEU A 495 -14.94 -6.35 16.57
N LEU A 496 -14.68 -6.49 17.87
CA LEU A 496 -15.41 -7.42 18.74
C LEU A 496 -16.90 -7.10 18.87
N VAL A 497 -17.33 -5.88 18.55
CA VAL A 497 -18.74 -5.45 18.67
C VAL A 497 -19.66 -6.28 17.77
N LYS A 498 -19.16 -6.74 16.62
CA LYS A 498 -19.92 -7.57 15.66
C LYS A 498 -19.42 -9.02 15.56
N SER A 499 -18.45 -9.40 16.39
CA SER A 499 -17.84 -10.73 16.34
C SER A 499 -18.73 -11.82 16.95
N SER A 500 -18.39 -13.08 16.65
CA SER A 500 -18.99 -14.23 17.31
C SER A 500 -18.51 -14.38 18.76
N PHE A 501 -19.16 -15.25 19.52
CA PHE A 501 -18.82 -15.49 20.92
C PHE A 501 -17.47 -16.20 21.06
N GLU A 502 -17.17 -17.14 20.16
CA GLU A 502 -15.91 -17.88 20.12
C GLU A 502 -14.72 -16.91 20.00
N ASN A 503 -14.83 -15.88 19.17
CA ASN A 503 -13.80 -14.86 19.05
C ASN A 503 -13.66 -13.99 20.31
N LYS A 504 -14.74 -13.78 21.07
CA LYS A 504 -14.67 -13.07 22.36
C LYS A 504 -13.94 -13.92 23.39
N VAL A 505 -14.13 -15.25 23.37
CA VAL A 505 -13.35 -16.21 24.18
C VAL A 505 -11.87 -16.15 23.81
N LEU A 506 -11.53 -16.16 22.52
CA LEU A 506 -10.14 -16.06 22.06
C LEU A 506 -9.47 -14.75 22.49
N ILE A 507 -10.20 -13.62 22.41
CA ILE A 507 -9.72 -12.32 22.92
C ILE A 507 -9.49 -12.38 24.43
N LEU A 508 -10.38 -13.02 25.20
CA LEU A 508 -10.23 -13.17 26.64
C LEU A 508 -9.00 -14.04 26.99
N GLN A 509 -8.78 -15.14 26.27
CA GLN A 509 -7.58 -15.96 26.40
C GLN A 509 -6.31 -15.20 26.05
N PHE A 510 -6.36 -14.32 25.04
CA PHE A 510 -5.26 -13.43 24.71
C PHE A 510 -4.97 -12.42 25.82
N LEU A 511 -6.00 -11.80 26.40
CA LEU A 511 -5.86 -10.93 27.58
C LEU A 511 -5.24 -11.70 28.75
N LEU A 512 -5.66 -12.93 29.01
CA LEU A 512 -5.06 -13.76 30.06
C LEU A 512 -3.56 -13.98 29.82
N LYS A 513 -3.16 -14.28 28.59
CA LYS A 513 -1.72 -14.41 28.23
C LYS A 513 -0.96 -13.10 28.42
N ILE A 514 -1.58 -11.94 28.15
CA ILE A 514 -0.99 -10.63 28.40
C ILE A 514 -0.76 -10.43 29.91
N TYR A 515 -1.76 -10.74 30.75
CA TYR A 515 -1.67 -10.57 32.21
C TYR A 515 -0.62 -11.48 32.85
N ASN A 516 -0.40 -12.66 32.26
CA ASN A 516 0.63 -13.59 32.68
C ASN A 516 2.00 -13.33 32.01
N SER A 517 2.17 -12.22 31.31
CA SER A 517 3.43 -11.87 30.64
C SER A 517 4.11 -10.67 31.31
N ASP A 518 5.44 -10.66 31.33
CA ASP A 518 6.24 -9.53 31.82
C ASP A 518 6.30 -8.34 30.84
N ILE A 519 5.51 -8.39 29.77
CA ILE A 519 5.55 -7.41 28.68
C ILE A 519 4.64 -6.24 29.01
N SER A 520 5.17 -5.02 29.07
CA SER A 520 4.33 -3.81 29.24
C SER A 520 3.54 -3.51 27.97
N TRP A 521 2.23 -3.31 28.09
CA TRP A 521 1.35 -2.87 26.99
C TRP A 521 0.98 -1.40 27.17
N GLN A 522 0.83 -0.65 26.07
CA GLN A 522 0.63 0.80 26.17
C GLN A 522 -0.63 1.22 26.95
N HIS A 523 -0.45 2.26 27.76
CA HIS A 523 -1.46 2.88 28.62
C HIS A 523 -2.80 3.15 27.91
N GLY A 524 -3.89 2.64 28.50
CA GLY A 524 -5.28 2.90 28.08
C GLY A 524 -5.82 2.02 26.94
N ALA A 525 -4.99 1.21 26.27
CA ALA A 525 -5.45 0.32 25.20
C ALA A 525 -6.18 -0.92 25.76
N LEU A 526 -5.64 -1.55 26.81
CA LEU A 526 -6.24 -2.72 27.45
C LEU A 526 -7.55 -2.42 28.20
N PRO A 527 -7.68 -1.33 28.99
CA PRO A 527 -8.96 -0.98 29.62
C PRO A 527 -10.10 -0.75 28.61
N ALA A 528 -9.78 -0.17 27.44
CA ALA A 528 -10.77 0.03 26.38
C ALA A 528 -11.23 -1.31 25.79
N LEU A 529 -10.31 -2.26 25.58
CA LEU A 529 -10.61 -3.60 25.10
C LEU A 529 -11.49 -4.37 26.10
N TRP A 530 -11.14 -4.36 27.39
CA TRP A 530 -11.93 -4.96 28.46
C TRP A 530 -13.36 -4.43 28.52
N LYS A 531 -13.50 -3.10 28.56
CA LYS A 531 -14.80 -2.45 28.60
C LYS A 531 -15.68 -2.87 27.43
N GLN A 532 -15.13 -2.87 26.21
CA GLN A 532 -15.88 -3.26 25.02
C GLN A 532 -16.22 -4.76 25.04
N LEU A 533 -15.31 -5.63 25.47
CA LEU A 533 -15.53 -7.08 25.57
C LEU A 533 -16.73 -7.40 26.47
N VAL A 534 -16.81 -6.76 27.64
CA VAL A 534 -17.93 -6.93 28.57
C VAL A 534 -19.21 -6.26 28.05
N ASP A 535 -19.09 -5.11 27.39
CA ASP A 535 -20.25 -4.43 26.82
C ASP A 535 -20.89 -5.22 25.67
N ALA A 536 -20.07 -5.92 24.88
CA ALA A 536 -20.49 -6.73 23.73
C ALA A 536 -20.87 -8.17 24.09
N THR A 537 -20.66 -8.63 25.32
CA THR A 537 -21.11 -9.95 25.80
C THR A 537 -22.44 -9.83 26.54
N SER A 538 -23.36 -10.75 26.25
CA SER A 538 -24.63 -10.85 27.00
C SER A 538 -24.38 -11.35 28.44
N LYS A 539 -25.35 -11.18 29.34
CA LYS A 539 -25.22 -11.71 30.71
C LYS A 539 -25.00 -13.22 30.74
N SER A 540 -25.72 -13.99 29.91
CA SER A 540 -25.54 -15.44 29.80
C SER A 540 -24.12 -15.79 29.38
N GLN A 541 -23.63 -15.13 28.33
CA GLN A 541 -22.25 -15.31 27.87
C GLN A 541 -21.21 -14.90 28.91
N GLN A 542 -21.50 -13.90 29.75
CA GLN A 542 -20.60 -13.55 30.86
C GLN A 542 -20.52 -14.67 31.91
N PHE A 543 -21.61 -15.40 32.17
CA PHE A 543 -21.57 -16.58 33.03
C PHE A 543 -20.67 -17.67 32.44
N ASP A 544 -20.77 -17.92 31.13
CA ASP A 544 -19.94 -18.90 30.43
C ASP A 544 -18.43 -18.55 30.45
N LEU A 545 -18.08 -17.29 30.74
CA LEU A 545 -16.70 -16.82 30.84
C LEU A 545 -16.15 -16.81 32.29
N ILE A 546 -16.97 -17.08 33.31
CA ILE A 546 -16.55 -16.97 34.73
C ILE A 546 -15.36 -17.87 35.02
N GLU A 547 -15.39 -19.13 34.57
CA GLU A 547 -14.29 -20.07 34.78
C GLU A 547 -12.97 -19.52 34.25
N LEU A 548 -12.99 -18.94 33.04
CA LEU A 548 -11.79 -18.34 32.45
C LEU A 548 -11.39 -17.04 33.18
N LEU A 549 -12.34 -16.23 33.64
CA LEU A 549 -12.05 -15.01 34.42
C LEU A 549 -11.39 -15.31 35.77
N LEU A 550 -11.76 -16.42 36.42
CA LEU A 550 -11.14 -16.86 37.67
C LEU A 550 -9.67 -17.27 37.52
N THR A 551 -9.20 -17.52 36.29
CA THR A 551 -7.79 -17.86 36.02
C THR A 551 -6.88 -16.64 35.91
N PHE A 552 -7.42 -15.41 35.91
CA PHE A 552 -6.60 -14.20 35.86
C PHE A 552 -5.82 -13.98 37.15
N PRO A 553 -4.56 -13.50 37.06
CA PRO A 553 -3.78 -13.18 38.25
C PRO A 553 -4.42 -12.02 39.02
N ILE A 554 -4.41 -12.13 40.35
CA ILE A 554 -4.91 -11.09 41.25
C ILE A 554 -3.90 -9.94 41.26
N THR A 555 -4.28 -8.80 40.69
CA THR A 555 -3.41 -7.62 40.58
C THR A 555 -3.28 -6.81 41.88
N ALA A 556 -3.89 -7.27 42.98
CA ALA A 556 -4.02 -6.54 44.23
C ALA A 556 -2.74 -6.47 45.10
N GLU A 557 -1.71 -7.28 44.82
CA GLU A 557 -0.50 -7.33 45.68
C GLU A 557 0.65 -6.40 45.25
N THR A 558 0.60 -5.83 44.04
CA THR A 558 1.53 -4.76 43.64
C THR A 558 0.88 -3.42 43.96
N ASN A 559 1.22 -2.85 45.11
CA ASN A 559 0.72 -1.56 45.65
C ASN A 559 1.06 -0.32 44.80
N ASP A 560 1.53 -0.49 43.57
CA ASP A 560 1.61 0.56 42.57
C ASP A 560 0.48 0.30 41.57
N GLY A 561 -0.66 0.97 41.77
CA GLY A 561 -1.84 0.85 40.92
C GLY A 561 -1.54 1.19 39.47
N HIS A 562 -1.04 0.22 38.70
CA HIS A 562 -0.79 0.34 37.28
C HIS A 562 -2.14 0.46 36.57
N PRO A 563 -2.53 1.63 36.03
CA PRO A 563 -3.82 1.84 35.38
C PRO A 563 -3.98 1.03 34.07
N GLU A 564 -2.95 0.27 33.71
CA GLU A 564 -2.78 -0.46 32.46
C GLU A 564 -3.44 -1.85 32.52
N TYR A 565 -3.47 -2.49 33.69
CA TYR A 565 -3.98 -3.85 33.90
C TYR A 565 -5.18 -3.84 34.86
N PRO A 566 -6.37 -3.44 34.37
CA PRO A 566 -7.54 -3.34 35.23
C PRO A 566 -8.02 -4.71 35.69
N GLU A 567 -8.50 -4.79 36.92
CA GLU A 567 -9.04 -6.01 37.49
C GLU A 567 -10.25 -6.51 36.63
N PRO A 568 -10.24 -7.76 36.11
CA PRO A 568 -11.27 -8.27 35.21
C PRO A 568 -12.70 -8.20 35.73
N PHE A 569 -12.91 -8.54 37.01
CA PHE A 569 -14.25 -8.54 37.63
C PHE A 569 -14.84 -7.14 37.77
N SER A 570 -14.03 -6.09 37.80
CA SER A 570 -14.45 -4.68 37.90
C SER A 570 -15.33 -4.21 36.72
N PHE A 571 -15.26 -4.88 35.58
CA PHE A 571 -16.06 -4.54 34.40
C PHE A 571 -17.40 -5.27 34.35
N LEU A 572 -17.53 -6.42 35.04
CA LEU A 572 -18.70 -7.29 34.93
C LEU A 572 -19.99 -6.57 35.35
N LYS A 573 -20.99 -6.63 34.48
CA LYS A 573 -22.31 -6.02 34.73
C LYS A 573 -23.03 -6.71 35.89
N LEU A 574 -22.69 -7.97 36.18
CA LEU A 574 -23.24 -8.76 37.27
C LEU A 574 -22.89 -8.21 38.66
N TRP A 575 -21.77 -7.49 38.77
CA TRP A 575 -21.22 -7.02 40.06
C TRP A 575 -21.30 -5.51 40.25
N LYS A 576 -21.84 -4.77 39.27
CA LYS A 576 -22.24 -3.38 39.51
C LYS A 576 -23.36 -3.40 40.53
N LYS A 577 -23.06 -2.95 41.76
CA LYS A 577 -24.06 -2.76 42.82
C LYS A 577 -25.31 -2.14 42.18
N PRO A 578 -26.52 -2.68 42.43
CA PRO A 578 -27.72 -1.94 42.09
C PRO A 578 -27.54 -0.55 42.71
N GLN A 579 -27.89 0.51 41.97
CA GLN A 579 -28.09 1.84 42.56
C GLN A 579 -29.23 1.70 43.56
N SER A 580 -28.92 1.19 44.75
CA SER A 580 -29.82 1.12 45.86
C SER A 580 -29.64 2.44 46.60
N ASP A 581 -30.61 3.33 46.45
CA ASP A 581 -30.87 4.40 47.41
C ASP A 581 -31.19 3.87 48.82
N ASN A 582 -31.15 2.56 49.04
CA ASN A 582 -31.22 1.97 50.37
C ASN A 582 -29.92 1.26 50.74
N LYS A 583 -29.31 1.72 51.83
CA LYS A 583 -28.28 1.02 52.61
C LYS A 583 -28.82 -0.33 53.09
N TYR A 584 -28.76 -1.36 52.24
CA TYR A 584 -28.87 -2.73 52.73
C TYR A 584 -27.47 -3.18 53.16
N ARG A 585 -27.24 -3.26 54.47
CA ARG A 585 -26.09 -3.99 55.05
C ARG A 585 -26.55 -5.44 55.21
N PRO A 586 -26.05 -6.40 54.42
CA PRO A 586 -26.35 -7.80 54.68
C PRO A 586 -25.80 -8.19 56.04
N ASP A 587 -26.54 -9.03 56.75
CA ASP A 587 -26.19 -9.50 58.09
C ASP A 587 -24.90 -10.32 58.03
N LYS A 588 -23.96 -10.02 58.92
CA LYS A 588 -22.58 -10.51 58.84
C LYS A 588 -22.52 -12.03 59.00
N GLU A 589 -23.43 -12.58 59.81
CA GLU A 589 -23.55 -14.02 60.03
C GLU A 589 -23.98 -14.77 58.76
N VAL A 590 -24.90 -14.21 57.98
CA VAL A 590 -25.40 -14.83 56.74
C VAL A 590 -24.32 -14.84 55.65
N VAL A 591 -23.50 -13.79 55.60
CA VAL A 591 -22.37 -13.70 54.66
C VAL A 591 -21.27 -14.70 55.05
N ASP A 592 -20.93 -14.78 56.34
CA ASP A 592 -19.90 -15.70 56.84
C ASP A 592 -20.33 -17.17 56.67
N GLU A 593 -21.61 -17.49 56.84
CA GLU A 593 -22.16 -18.83 56.61
C GLU A 593 -22.18 -19.20 55.11
N SER A 594 -22.53 -18.25 54.25
CA SER A 594 -22.51 -18.45 52.79
C SER A 594 -21.08 -18.66 52.26
N ILE A 595 -20.09 -17.94 52.79
CA ILE A 595 -18.68 -18.12 52.45
C ILE A 595 -18.16 -19.47 52.94
N LYS A 596 -18.53 -19.89 54.15
CA LYS A 596 -18.18 -21.24 54.66
C LYS A 596 -18.76 -22.35 53.80
N ASN A 597 -20.02 -22.22 53.39
CA ASN A 597 -20.68 -23.22 52.56
C ASN A 597 -20.08 -23.28 51.14
N PHE A 598 -19.67 -22.14 50.58
CA PHE A 598 -18.98 -22.08 49.29
C PHE A 598 -17.58 -22.71 49.35
N ILE A 599 -16.82 -22.45 50.43
CA ILE A 599 -15.52 -23.07 50.66
C ILE A 599 -15.65 -24.59 50.90
N ALA A 600 -16.70 -25.03 51.59
CA ALA A 600 -16.96 -26.46 51.78
C ALA A 600 -17.29 -27.17 50.46
N ALA A 601 -18.07 -26.53 49.58
CA ALA A 601 -18.42 -27.07 48.27
C ALA A 601 -17.25 -27.10 47.26
N LEU A 602 -16.22 -26.27 47.45
CA LEU A 602 -14.99 -26.28 46.64
C LEU A 602 -13.99 -27.35 47.10
N ASN A 603 -14.12 -27.86 48.32
CA ASN A 603 -13.26 -28.90 48.90
C ASN A 603 -13.89 -30.30 48.89
N SER A 604 -15.08 -30.44 48.30
CA SER A 604 -15.77 -31.70 47.98
C SER A 604 -15.73 -31.95 46.48
#